data_AF-A0A8J3I9L7-F1
#
_entry.id   AF-A0A8J3I9L7-F1
#
_cell.length_a   1.000
_cell.length_b   1.000
_cell.length_c   1.000
_cell.angle_alpha   90.00
_cell.angle_beta   90.00
_cell.angle_gamma   90.00
#
_symmetry.space_group_name_H-M   'P 1'
#
loop_
_entity.id
_entity.type
_entity.pdbx_description
1 polymer ?
#
loop_
_entity_poly.entity_id
_entity_poly.type
_entity_poly.pdbx_seq_one_letter_code
_entity_poly.pdbx_strand_id
1 'polypeptide(L)' 'MVEQGMHTLLIRVLKVNTPARRFYEALGGHLVPDVEEQLDEGGVVLVQVAYGWRDVNVLLLSKK' A
#
# COMPACT_ATOMS: atom_id res chain seq x y z
N MET A 1 7.59 -3.55 12.75
CA MET A 1 7.28 -4.65 11.81
C MET A 1 8.51 -5.53 11.60
N VAL A 2 9.58 -5.02 10.97
CA VAL A 2 10.84 -5.77 10.82
C VAL A 2 11.46 -6.17 12.15
N GLU A 3 11.61 -5.23 13.08
CA GLU A 3 12.14 -5.49 14.44
C GLU A 3 11.27 -6.43 15.28
N GLN A 4 10.02 -6.67 14.84
CA GLN A 4 9.07 -7.58 15.47
C GLN A 4 8.96 -8.92 14.71
N GLY A 5 9.86 -9.19 13.75
CA GLY A 5 9.88 -10.41 12.95
C GLY A 5 8.80 -10.51 11.87
N MET A 6 8.10 -9.41 11.56
CA MET A 6 7.10 -9.38 10.50
C MET A 6 7.72 -8.94 9.17
N HIS A 7 7.62 -9.81 8.16
CA HIS A 7 8.29 -9.65 6.87
C HIS A 7 7.38 -9.18 5.73
N THR A 8 6.06 -9.19 5.93
CA THR A 8 5.09 -8.80 4.92
C THR A 8 4.37 -7.52 5.33
N LEU A 9 4.06 -6.65 4.35
CA LEU A 9 3.28 -5.42 4.55
C LEU A 9 2.13 -5.37 3.57
N LEU A 10 0.99 -4.84 4.02
CA LEU A 10 -0.13 -4.43 3.17
C LEU A 10 -0.55 -3.02 3.59
N ILE A 11 -0.61 -2.08 2.65
CA ILE A 11 -1.11 -0.72 2.87
C ILE A 11 -2.29 -0.47 1.95
N ARG A 12 -3.42 -0.02 2.50
CA ARG A 12 -4.57 0.46 1.73
C ARG A 12 -4.43 1.94 1.44
N VAL A 13 -4.82 2.34 0.24
CA VAL A 13 -4.78 3.72 -0.25
C VAL A 13 -5.99 3.98 -1.14
N LEU A 14 -6.51 5.21 -1.12
CA LEU A 14 -7.56 5.61 -2.05
C LEU A 14 -7.10 5.40 -3.50
N LYS A 15 -7.92 4.72 -4.31
CA LYS A 15 -7.69 4.43 -5.73
C LYS A 15 -7.43 5.71 -6.54
N VAL A 16 -8.05 6.81 -6.12
CA VAL A 16 -7.89 8.13 -6.75
C VAL A 16 -6.60 8.86 -6.34
N ASN A 17 -5.93 8.44 -5.26
CA ASN A 17 -4.70 9.07 -4.76
C ASN A 17 -3.48 8.62 -5.57
N THR A 18 -3.38 9.10 -6.80
CA THR A 18 -2.30 8.78 -7.75
C THR A 18 -0.89 9.07 -7.21
N PRO A 19 -0.62 10.18 -6.50
CA PRO A 19 0.70 10.42 -5.92
C PRO A 19 1.12 9.33 -4.92
N ALA A 20 0.24 8.95 -3.98
CA ALA A 20 0.57 7.93 -2.99
C ALA A 20 0.75 6.54 -3.62
N ARG A 21 -0.08 6.18 -4.62
CA ARG A 21 0.07 4.93 -5.38
C ARG A 21 1.45 4.82 -6.03
N ARG A 22 1.87 5.87 -6.74
CA ARG A 22 3.20 5.93 -7.38
C ARG A 22 4.33 5.87 -6.36
N PHE A 23 4.16 6.49 -5.20
CA PHE A 23 5.13 6.40 -4.11
C PHE A 23 5.31 4.95 -3.64
N TYR A 24 4.22 4.21 -3.43
CA TYR A 24 4.30 2.80 -3.03
C TYR A 24 4.89 1.92 -4.12
N GLU A 25 4.55 2.16 -5.39
CA GLU A 25 5.17 1.47 -6.54
C GLU A 25 6.69 1.71 -6.61
N ALA A 26 7.12 2.96 -6.43
CA ALA A 26 8.54 3.32 -6.42
C ALA A 26 9.31 2.67 -5.25
N LEU A 27 8.64 2.41 -4.13
CA LEU A 27 9.18 1.65 -2.99
C LEU A 27 9.10 0.12 -3.17
N GLY A 28 8.79 -0.36 -4.37
CA GLY A 28 8.70 -1.80 -4.68
C GLY A 28 7.39 -2.45 -4.22
N GLY A 29 6.39 -1.65 -3.86
CA GLY A 29 5.05 -2.13 -3.53
C GLY A 29 4.32 -2.59 -4.79
N HIS A 30 3.62 -3.71 -4.69
CA HIS A 30 2.85 -4.25 -5.80
C HIS A 30 1.36 -4.13 -5.49
N LEU A 31 0.58 -3.70 -6.48
CA LEU A 31 -0.88 -3.68 -6.34
C LEU A 31 -1.38 -5.10 -6.05
N VAL A 32 -2.23 -5.25 -5.04
CA VAL A 32 -2.91 -6.50 -4.70
C VAL A 32 -4.32 -6.46 -5.30
N PRO A 33 -4.56 -7.12 -6.44
CA PRO A 33 -5.79 -6.94 -7.21
C PRO A 33 -7.05 -7.41 -6.47
N ASP A 34 -6.90 -8.36 -5.56
CA ASP A 34 -8.01 -8.93 -4.80
C ASP A 34 -8.40 -8.10 -3.56
N VAL A 35 -7.76 -6.94 -3.35
CA VAL A 35 -8.02 -6.06 -2.21
C VAL A 35 -8.46 -4.69 -2.72
N GLU A 36 -9.74 -4.64 -3.10
CA GLU A 36 -10.48 -3.42 -3.42
C GLU A 36 -11.71 -3.32 -2.51
N GLU A 37 -11.94 -2.16 -1.88
CA GLU A 37 -13.07 -1.95 -0.97
C GLU A 37 -13.66 -0.57 -1.16
N GLN A 38 -14.99 -0.49 -1.08
CA GLN A 38 -15.70 0.79 -1.06
C GLN A 38 -15.85 1.28 0.38
N LEU A 39 -15.58 2.56 0.59
CA LEU A 39 -15.74 3.24 1.87
C LEU A 39 -16.69 4.41 1.68
N ASP A 40 -17.76 4.47 2.47
CA ASP A 40 -18.59 5.67 2.54
C ASP A 40 -17.98 6.65 3.56
N GLU A 41 -17.58 7.82 3.08
CA GLU A 41 -17.15 8.93 3.91
C GLU A 41 -18.13 10.10 3.76
N GLY A 42 -19.18 10.10 4.58
CA GLY A 42 -20.14 11.20 4.64
C GLY A 42 -21.04 11.31 3.39
N GLY A 43 -21.45 10.17 2.83
CA GLY A 43 -22.25 10.08 1.61
C GLY A 43 -21.42 10.14 0.32
N VAL A 44 -20.09 10.18 0.43
CA VAL A 44 -19.17 10.06 -0.69
C VAL A 44 -18.61 8.64 -0.70
N VAL A 45 -18.87 7.90 -1.77
CA VAL A 45 -18.29 6.55 -1.97
C VAL A 45 -16.88 6.69 -2.52
N LEU A 46 -15.90 6.32 -1.70
CA LEU A 46 -14.50 6.23 -2.05
C LEU A 46 -14.10 4.78 -2.31
N VAL A 47 -13.12 4.56 -3.17
CA VAL A 47 -12.58 3.22 -3.43
C VAL A 47 -11.16 3.16 -2.89
N GLN A 48 -10.86 2.15 -2.09
CA GLN A 48 -9.51 1.82 -1.63
C GLN A 48 -8.97 0.62 -2.40
N VAL A 49 -7.67 0.67 -2.71
CA VAL A 49 -6.88 -0.46 -3.22
C VAL A 49 -5.73 -0.74 -2.27
N ALA A 50 -5.13 -1.93 -2.32
CA ALA A 50 -3.96 -2.24 -1.50
C ALA A 50 -2.66 -2.43 -2.28
N TYR A 51 -1.56 -2.03 -1.66
CA TYR A 51 -0.20 -2.32 -2.09
C TYR A 51 0.47 -3.25 -1.07
N GLY A 52 1.14 -4.29 -1.58
CA GLY A 52 1.73 -5.34 -0.78
C GLY A 52 3.24 -5.50 -1.00
N TRP A 53 3.93 -5.90 0.06
CA TRP A 53 5.32 -6.35 0.05
C TRP A 53 5.40 -7.73 0.69
N ARG A 54 6.00 -8.69 -0.02
CA ARG A 54 6.28 -10.03 0.52
C ARG A 54 7.54 -10.06 1.39
N ASP A 55 8.44 -9.10 1.16
CA ASP A 55 9.62 -8.86 1.98
C ASP A 55 9.79 -7.35 2.15
N VAL A 56 9.60 -6.86 3.38
CA VAL A 56 9.72 -5.44 3.72
C VAL A 56 11.15 -4.96 3.85
N ASN A 57 12.15 -5.85 3.80
CA ASN A 57 13.56 -5.44 3.79
C ASN A 57 13.90 -4.58 2.57
N VAL A 58 13.15 -4.71 1.47
CA VAL A 58 13.31 -3.84 0.28
C VAL A 58 13.11 -2.36 0.60
N LEU A 59 12.30 -2.04 1.62
CA LEU A 59 12.06 -0.66 2.07
C LEU A 59 13.27 -0.06 2.78
N LEU A 60 14.12 -0.90 3.37
CA LEU A 60 15.34 -0.46 4.09
C LEU A 60 16.50 -0.13 3.13
N LEU A 61 16.40 -0.58 1.87
CA LEU A 61 17.43 -0.36 0.84
C LEU A 61 17.27 0.99 0.12
N SER A 62 16.17 1.71 0.35
CA SER A 62 15.97 3.08 -0.13
C SER A 62 16.88 4.04 0.64
N LYS A 63 18.16 4.07 0.29
CA LYS A 63 19.12 5.05 0.82
C LYS A 63 18.67 6.48 0.49
N LYS A 64 18.72 7.34 1.50
CA LYS A 64 18.66 8.81 1.40
C LYS A 64 19.67 9.35 0.39
#